data_AF-A0A9P6YSS4-F1
#
_entry.id   AF-A0A9P6YSS4-F1
#
_cell.length_a   1.000
_cell.length_b   1.000
_cell.length_c   1.000
_cell.angle_alpha   90.00
_cell.angle_beta   90.00
_cell.angle_gamma   90.00
#
_symmetry.space_group_name_H-M   'P 1'
#
loop_
_entity.id
_entity.type
_entity.pdbx_description
1 polymer ?
#
loop_
_entity_poly.entity_id
_entity_poly.type
_entity_poly.pdbx_seq_one_letter_code
_entity_poly.pdbx_strand_id
1 'polypeptide(L)'
;MPIACQSDPTCSIKYVYHLRHLNWPSVRHHEGGLAVRVENIQFDASHLIGTCQVANLAYEKKVNIRYSFDDWSTCHQVQADYRESIIDTWDRFSFKIKCHPFVRHLDFAVQYLVSGREFWDNNKQQNYQLDITTNAQIMNEEDDESSSSSSEDEPADILWPTHTPVCFDQRKTSSSELIQQQQQQIILL
;
A
#
# COMPACT_ATOMS: atom_id res chain seq x y z
N MET A 1 47.76 -22.97 11.24
CA MET A 1 46.51 -22.32 11.69
C MET A 1 45.49 -22.49 10.59
N PRO A 2 44.24 -22.92 10.82
CA PRO A 2 43.26 -23.02 9.75
C PRO A 2 42.68 -21.64 9.43
N ILE A 3 42.54 -21.36 8.14
CA ILE A 3 41.93 -20.16 7.59
C ILE A 3 40.42 -20.28 7.81
N ALA A 4 39.81 -19.28 8.48
CA ALA A 4 38.37 -19.20 8.60
C ALA A 4 37.76 -19.02 7.21
N CYS A 5 36.91 -19.96 6.80
CA CYS A 5 36.05 -19.78 5.62
C CYS A 5 35.06 -18.66 5.96
N GLN A 6 35.25 -17.48 5.37
CA GLN A 6 34.21 -16.47 5.31
C GLN A 6 33.06 -17.10 4.52
N SER A 7 31.88 -17.21 5.15
CA SER A 7 30.67 -17.65 4.48
C SER A 7 30.42 -16.73 3.29
N ASP A 8 30.18 -17.31 2.11
CA ASP A 8 29.75 -16.55 0.94
C ASP A 8 28.51 -15.72 1.30
N PRO A 9 28.40 -14.46 0.85
CA PRO A 9 27.20 -13.67 1.08
C PRO A 9 26.00 -14.39 0.45
N THR A 10 25.01 -14.73 1.28
CA THR A 10 23.74 -15.24 0.78
C THR A 10 23.00 -14.11 0.07
N CYS A 11 23.17 -14.04 -1.25
CA CYS A 11 22.35 -13.19 -2.11
C CYS A 11 20.87 -13.56 -1.91
N SER A 12 20.12 -12.76 -1.16
CA SER A 12 18.70 -12.99 -0.92
C SER A 12 17.88 -12.33 -2.03
N ILE A 13 16.98 -13.11 -2.65
CA ILE A 13 16.07 -12.60 -3.67
C ILE A 13 14.82 -12.07 -2.97
N LYS A 14 14.56 -10.77 -3.12
CA LYS A 14 13.32 -10.13 -2.67
C LYS A 14 12.39 -9.93 -3.86
N TYR A 15 11.13 -10.28 -3.67
CA TYR A 15 10.08 -10.04 -4.66
C TYR A 15 9.29 -8.78 -4.29
N VAL A 16 9.15 -7.87 -5.26
CA VAL A 16 8.34 -6.65 -5.16
C VAL A 16 7.10 -6.82 -6.02
N TYR A 17 5.93 -6.61 -5.43
CA TYR A 17 4.65 -6.81 -6.07
C TYR A 17 4.02 -5.47 -6.43
N HIS A 18 3.50 -5.37 -7.65
CA HIS A 18 2.80 -4.21 -8.16
C HIS A 18 1.42 -4.60 -8.67
N LEU A 19 0.39 -3.89 -8.20
CA LEU A 19 -0.96 -3.99 -8.74
C LEU A 19 -1.00 -3.19 -10.05
N ARG A 20 -1.12 -3.88 -11.18
CA ARG A 20 -1.18 -3.24 -12.50
C ARG A 20 -2.60 -2.80 -12.86
N HIS A 21 -3.58 -3.63 -12.51
CA HIS A 21 -4.97 -3.37 -12.84
C HIS A 21 -5.88 -3.95 -11.76
N LEU A 22 -6.94 -3.20 -11.46
CA LEU A 22 -8.04 -3.60 -10.61
C LEU A 22 -9.32 -3.07 -11.25
N ASN A 23 -10.30 -3.94 -11.49
CA ASN A 23 -11.59 -3.58 -12.10
C ASN A 23 -12.53 -2.85 -11.10
N TRP A 24 -12.03 -1.75 -10.52
CA TRP A 24 -12.80 -0.97 -9.55
C TRP A 24 -14.13 -0.51 -10.16
N PRO A 25 -15.26 -0.67 -9.47
CA PRO A 25 -16.54 -0.23 -9.99
C PRO A 25 -16.51 1.29 -10.24
N SER A 26 -16.89 1.71 -11.45
CA SER A 26 -16.90 3.12 -11.87
C SER A 26 -17.79 4.01 -11.00
N VAL A 27 -18.81 3.42 -10.36
CA VAL A 27 -19.67 4.10 -9.40
C VAL A 27 -19.51 3.40 -8.05
N ARG A 28 -18.89 4.10 -7.09
CA ARG A 28 -18.93 3.70 -5.68
C ARG A 28 -20.35 3.94 -5.17
N HIS A 29 -21.03 2.87 -4.75
CA HIS A 29 -22.37 2.98 -4.21
C HIS A 29 -22.32 3.73 -2.87
N HIS A 30 -22.53 5.05 -2.92
CA HIS A 30 -22.62 5.90 -1.73
C HIS A 30 -24.01 5.85 -1.07
N GLU A 31 -25.04 5.41 -1.79
CA GLU A 31 -26.41 5.37 -1.27
C GLU A 31 -27.07 3.99 -1.48
N GLY A 32 -27.37 3.33 -0.36
CA GLY A 32 -28.55 2.46 -0.19
C GLY A 32 -28.65 1.18 -1.01
N GLY A 33 -27.75 0.20 -0.84
CA GLY A 33 -28.07 -1.14 -1.38
C GLY A 33 -27.13 -2.30 -1.04
N LEU A 34 -25.84 -2.07 -0.77
CA LEU A 34 -24.89 -3.16 -0.54
C LEU A 34 -24.50 -3.21 0.94
N ALA A 35 -24.89 -4.27 1.65
CA ALA A 35 -24.55 -4.47 3.07
C ALA A 35 -23.05 -4.74 3.31
N VAL A 36 -22.27 -4.93 2.25
CA VAL A 36 -20.82 -5.11 2.26
C VAL A 36 -20.22 -4.44 1.03
N ARG A 37 -19.07 -3.78 1.17
CA ARG A 37 -18.32 -3.18 0.06
C ARG A 37 -16.82 -3.19 0.31
N VAL A 38 -16.03 -3.47 -0.73
CA VAL A 38 -14.58 -3.25 -0.70
C VAL A 38 -14.27 -1.74 -0.74
N GLU A 39 -13.24 -1.32 -0.01
CA GLU A 39 -12.80 0.09 0.05
C GLU A 39 -11.44 0.34 -0.59
N ASN A 40 -10.47 -0.49 -0.25
CA ASN A 40 -9.09 -0.32 -0.66
C ASN A 40 -8.41 -1.67 -0.80
N ILE A 41 -7.43 -1.72 -1.71
CA ILE A 41 -6.58 -2.88 -1.99
C ILE A 41 -5.17 -2.37 -2.22
N GLN A 42 -4.21 -2.96 -1.53
CA GLN A 42 -2.79 -2.62 -1.65
C GLN A 42 -1.90 -3.83 -1.39
N PHE A 43 -0.65 -3.76 -1.82
CA PHE A 43 0.36 -4.75 -1.48
C PHE A 43 1.22 -4.28 -0.30
N ASP A 44 1.49 -5.22 0.61
CA ASP A 44 2.48 -5.11 1.69
C ASP A 44 3.39 -6.33 1.62
N ALA A 45 4.61 -6.12 1.11
CA ALA A 45 5.55 -7.18 0.76
C ALA A 45 4.86 -8.27 -0.09
N SER A 46 4.81 -9.51 0.39
CA SER A 46 4.20 -10.67 -0.28
C SER A 46 2.72 -10.86 0.02
N HIS A 47 2.03 -9.85 0.55
CA HIS A 47 0.63 -9.97 0.91
C HIS A 47 -0.22 -8.88 0.26
N LEU A 48 -1.36 -9.30 -0.27
CA LEU A 48 -2.44 -8.42 -0.64
C LEU A 48 -3.22 -8.06 0.63
N ILE A 49 -3.22 -6.78 0.99
CA ILE A 49 -4.02 -6.23 2.08
C ILE A 49 -5.22 -5.51 1.49
N GLY A 50 -6.40 -5.85 1.98
CA GLY A 50 -7.63 -5.16 1.63
C GLY A 50 -8.40 -4.70 2.84
N THR A 51 -9.19 -3.65 2.65
CA THR A 51 -10.20 -3.19 3.61
C THR A 51 -11.59 -3.21 2.99
N CYS A 52 -12.59 -3.52 3.80
CA CYS A 52 -13.99 -3.53 3.41
C CYS A 52 -14.86 -2.96 4.53
N GLN A 53 -16.01 -2.38 4.15
CA GLN A 53 -17.04 -1.95 5.08
C GLN A 53 -18.20 -2.92 5.06
N VAL A 54 -18.77 -3.18 6.22
CA VAL A 54 -20.00 -3.95 6.39
C VAL A 54 -21.01 -3.14 7.17
N ALA A 55 -22.29 -3.28 6.83
CA ALA A 55 -23.35 -2.58 7.54
C ALA A 55 -23.44 -3.11 8.97
N ASN A 56 -23.53 -2.21 9.96
CA ASN A 56 -23.61 -2.58 11.37
C ASN A 56 -25.03 -3.06 11.75
N LEU A 57 -25.38 -4.28 11.32
CA LEU A 57 -26.72 -4.85 11.49
C LEU A 57 -26.89 -5.63 12.82
N ALA A 58 -25.81 -6.18 13.36
CA ALA A 58 -25.74 -6.86 14.65
C ALA A 58 -24.29 -6.94 15.14
N TYR A 59 -24.08 -7.23 16.42
CA TYR A 59 -22.73 -7.33 17.00
C TYR A 59 -21.90 -8.46 16.38
N GLU A 60 -22.45 -9.68 16.31
CA GLU A 60 -21.77 -10.83 15.73
C GLU A 60 -21.75 -10.75 14.20
N LYS A 61 -20.56 -10.50 13.66
CA LYS A 61 -20.29 -10.37 12.23
C LYS A 61 -19.20 -11.34 11.83
N LYS A 62 -19.39 -12.02 10.71
CA LYS A 62 -18.34 -12.82 10.09
C LYS A 62 -18.14 -12.35 8.65
N VAL A 63 -16.93 -11.91 8.35
CA VAL A 63 -16.54 -11.45 7.02
C VAL A 63 -15.49 -12.40 6.46
N ASN A 64 -15.79 -13.03 5.34
CA ASN A 64 -14.89 -13.96 4.66
C ASN A 64 -14.57 -13.45 3.27
N ILE A 65 -13.33 -13.60 2.84
CA ILE A 65 -12.91 -13.29 1.48
C ILE A 65 -12.70 -14.62 0.79
N ARG A 66 -13.49 -14.88 -0.24
CA ARG A 66 -13.25 -15.99 -1.16
C ARG A 66 -12.41 -15.49 -2.32
N TYR A 67 -11.37 -16.23 -2.65
CA TYR A 67 -10.45 -15.84 -3.72
C TYR A 67 -9.93 -17.05 -4.47
N SER A 68 -9.43 -16.80 -5.67
CA SER A 68 -8.84 -17.77 -6.58
C SER A 68 -7.66 -17.15 -7.31
N PHE A 69 -6.71 -17.99 -7.73
CA PHE A 69 -5.57 -17.62 -8.58
C PHE A 69 -5.69 -18.22 -10.00
N ASP A 70 -6.74 -18.98 -10.27
CA ASP A 70 -6.91 -19.86 -11.43
C ASP A 70 -8.36 -19.86 -11.95
N ASP A 71 -8.94 -18.66 -12.10
CA ASP A 71 -10.27 -18.43 -12.67
C ASP A 71 -11.37 -19.26 -11.97
N TRP A 72 -11.33 -19.34 -10.63
CA TRP A 72 -12.24 -20.11 -9.77
C TRP A 72 -12.20 -21.63 -9.93
N SER A 73 -11.16 -22.17 -10.58
CA SER A 73 -10.93 -23.62 -10.60
C SER A 73 -10.62 -24.16 -9.20
N THR A 74 -9.83 -23.40 -8.43
CA THR A 74 -9.62 -23.59 -7.00
C THR A 74 -10.10 -22.39 -6.21
N CYS A 75 -10.74 -22.66 -5.07
CA CYS A 75 -11.29 -21.65 -4.19
C CYS A 75 -10.58 -21.71 -2.84
N HIS A 76 -10.06 -20.56 -2.42
CA HIS A 76 -9.49 -20.35 -1.11
C HIS A 76 -10.32 -19.35 -0.31
N GLN A 77 -10.19 -19.38 1.01
CA GLN A 77 -10.91 -18.48 1.89
C GLN A 77 -10.04 -18.00 3.03
N VAL A 78 -10.10 -16.70 3.32
CA VAL A 78 -9.55 -16.10 4.54
C VAL A 78 -10.64 -15.32 5.28
N GLN A 79 -10.55 -15.25 6.60
CA GLN A 79 -11.44 -14.43 7.40
C GLN A 79 -10.84 -13.04 7.58
N ALA A 80 -11.67 -12.01 7.53
CA ALA A 80 -11.27 -10.64 7.81
C ALA A 80 -11.38 -10.32 9.31
N ASP A 81 -10.50 -9.45 9.77
CA ASP A 81 -10.46 -8.98 11.15
C ASP A 81 -11.13 -7.61 11.27
N TYR A 82 -11.89 -7.42 12.35
CA TYR A 82 -12.47 -6.13 12.68
C TYR A 82 -11.37 -5.08 12.95
N ARG A 83 -11.59 -3.86 12.49
CA ARG A 83 -10.69 -2.72 12.72
C ARG A 83 -11.33 -1.62 13.54
N GLU A 84 -12.44 -1.07 13.05
CA GLU A 84 -13.05 0.11 13.66
C GLU A 84 -14.53 0.24 13.24
N SER A 85 -15.29 0.99 14.03
CA SER A 85 -16.65 1.45 13.69
C SER A 85 -16.55 2.78 12.95
N ILE A 86 -17.37 2.95 11.92
CA ILE A 86 -17.49 4.16 11.10
C ILE A 86 -18.90 4.70 11.27
N ILE A 87 -19.02 5.79 12.04
CA ILE A 87 -20.27 6.55 12.22
C ILE A 87 -21.42 5.63 12.67
N ASP A 88 -21.12 4.63 13.51
CA ASP A 88 -22.02 3.59 14.08
C ASP A 88 -22.94 2.82 13.12
N THR A 89 -22.82 3.08 11.82
CA THR A 89 -23.65 2.53 10.75
C THR A 89 -22.89 1.50 9.93
N TRP A 90 -21.57 1.59 9.91
CA TRP A 90 -20.67 0.68 9.20
C TRP A 90 -19.53 0.27 10.12
N ASP A 91 -19.04 -0.95 9.92
CA ASP A 91 -17.80 -1.41 10.52
C ASP A 91 -16.77 -1.68 9.43
N ARG A 92 -15.51 -1.32 9.69
CA ARG A 92 -14.39 -1.61 8.81
C ARG A 92 -13.71 -2.90 9.25
N PHE A 93 -13.47 -3.75 8.27
CA PHE A 93 -12.70 -4.98 8.41
C PHE A 93 -11.49 -4.93 7.48
N SER A 94 -10.44 -5.67 7.83
CA SER A 94 -9.28 -5.86 6.97
C SER A 94 -8.99 -7.33 6.76
N PHE A 95 -8.45 -7.68 5.61
CA PHE A 95 -7.98 -9.02 5.32
C PHE A 95 -6.59 -8.99 4.71
N LYS A 96 -5.91 -10.13 4.79
CA LYS A 96 -4.55 -10.33 4.27
C LYS A 96 -4.49 -11.66 3.53
N ILE A 97 -4.15 -11.62 2.24
CA ILE A 97 -3.96 -12.81 1.39
C ILE A 97 -2.48 -12.90 1.05
N LYS A 98 -1.87 -14.07 1.29
CA LYS A 98 -0.49 -14.32 0.91
C LYS A 98 -0.41 -14.61 -0.59
N CYS A 99 0.45 -13.89 -1.30
CA CYS A 99 0.68 -14.05 -2.73
C CYS A 99 2.05 -14.67 -2.99
N HIS A 100 2.08 -15.73 -3.80
CA HIS A 100 3.34 -16.31 -4.27
C HIS A 100 3.96 -15.43 -5.37
N PRO A 101 5.30 -15.47 -5.55
CA PRO A 101 5.99 -14.61 -6.53
C PRO A 101 5.47 -14.71 -7.97
N PHE A 102 4.89 -15.85 -8.34
CA PHE A 102 4.43 -16.12 -9.70
C PHE A 102 2.93 -15.86 -9.91
N VAL A 103 2.23 -15.35 -8.90
CA VAL A 103 0.83 -14.95 -9.05
C VAL A 103 0.76 -13.78 -10.03
N ARG A 104 -0.03 -13.96 -11.10
CA ARG A 104 -0.27 -12.92 -12.12
C ARG A 104 -1.69 -12.40 -12.11
N HIS A 105 -2.62 -13.24 -11.66
CA HIS A 105 -4.03 -12.93 -11.59
C HIS A 105 -4.59 -13.38 -10.24
N LEU A 106 -5.51 -12.61 -9.69
CA LEU A 106 -6.28 -12.97 -8.51
C LEU A 106 -7.70 -12.45 -8.67
N ASP A 107 -8.66 -13.33 -8.50
CA ASP A 107 -10.07 -12.99 -8.36
C ASP A 107 -10.48 -13.07 -6.90
N PHE A 108 -11.30 -12.15 -6.42
CA PHE A 108 -11.94 -12.30 -5.12
C PHE A 108 -13.35 -11.72 -5.01
N ALA A 109 -14.08 -12.19 -4.01
CA ALA A 109 -15.38 -11.66 -3.59
C ALA A 109 -15.46 -11.67 -2.05
N VAL A 110 -16.22 -10.73 -1.49
CA VAL A 110 -16.39 -10.60 -0.04
C VAL A 110 -17.76 -11.11 0.38
N GLN A 111 -17.76 -12.02 1.34
CA GLN A 111 -18.94 -12.57 2.00
C GLN A 111 -19.10 -11.90 3.36
N TYR A 112 -20.31 -11.41 3.66
CA TYR A 112 -20.69 -10.90 4.96
C TYR A 112 -21.85 -11.71 5.53
N LEU A 113 -21.61 -12.37 6.66
CA LEU A 113 -22.58 -13.15 7.41
C LEU A 113 -22.95 -12.42 8.71
N VAL A 114 -24.24 -12.17 8.92
CA VAL A 114 -24.76 -11.48 10.10
C VAL A 114 -26.20 -11.90 10.39
N SER A 115 -26.50 -12.27 11.64
CA SER A 115 -27.84 -12.68 12.08
C SER A 115 -28.50 -13.73 11.17
N GLY A 116 -27.72 -14.72 10.70
CA GLY A 116 -28.21 -15.79 9.80
C GLY A 116 -28.46 -15.35 8.34
N ARG A 117 -28.13 -14.11 7.98
CA ARG A 117 -28.20 -13.60 6.60
C ARG A 117 -26.82 -13.55 5.97
N GLU A 118 -26.79 -13.67 4.65
CA GLU A 118 -25.58 -13.65 3.84
C GLU A 118 -25.68 -12.56 2.78
N PHE A 119 -24.64 -11.74 2.70
CA PHE A 119 -24.49 -10.69 1.70
C PHE A 119 -23.17 -10.88 0.96
N TRP A 120 -23.16 -10.53 -0.32
CA TRP A 120 -22.00 -10.67 -1.18
C TRP A 120 -21.68 -9.33 -1.83
N ASP A 121 -20.39 -8.98 -1.81
CA ASP A 121 -19.81 -8.04 -2.74
C ASP A 121 -18.93 -8.82 -3.73
N ASN A 122 -19.51 -9.10 -4.88
CA ASN A 122 -18.88 -9.78 -6.01
C ASN A 122 -18.73 -8.85 -7.21
N ASN A 123 -18.62 -7.53 -6.97
CA ASN A 123 -18.46 -6.52 -8.03
C ASN A 123 -19.46 -6.69 -9.18
N LYS A 124 -20.76 -6.80 -8.86
CA LYS A 124 -21.85 -7.01 -9.84
C LYS A 124 -21.64 -8.24 -10.74
N GLN A 125 -21.32 -9.38 -10.11
CA GLN A 125 -21.07 -10.67 -10.77
C GLN A 125 -19.78 -10.75 -11.60
N GLN A 126 -18.94 -9.71 -11.60
CA GLN A 126 -17.65 -9.72 -12.30
C GLN A 126 -16.48 -10.13 -11.38
N ASN A 127 -16.71 -10.15 -10.06
CA ASN A 127 -15.68 -10.26 -9.03
C ASN A 127 -14.63 -9.13 -9.10
N TYR A 128 -13.81 -9.04 -8.07
CA TYR A 128 -12.65 -8.16 -8.08
C TYR A 128 -11.49 -8.88 -8.74
N GLN A 129 -11.07 -8.39 -9.91
CA GLN A 129 -10.04 -8.97 -10.74
C GLN A 129 -8.77 -8.13 -10.65
N LEU A 130 -7.66 -8.76 -10.28
CA LEU A 130 -6.39 -8.11 -10.01
C LEU A 130 -5.33 -8.67 -10.94
N ASP A 131 -4.71 -7.79 -11.73
CA ASP A 131 -3.50 -8.14 -12.47
C ASP A 131 -2.27 -7.70 -11.69
N ILE A 132 -1.38 -8.65 -11.42
CA ILE A 132 -0.24 -8.50 -10.53
C ILE A 132 1.04 -8.71 -11.33
N THR A 133 2.01 -7.82 -11.13
CA THR A 133 3.37 -7.99 -11.64
C THR A 133 4.34 -8.12 -10.47
N THR A 134 5.26 -9.07 -10.59
CA THR A 134 6.31 -9.32 -9.59
C THR A 134 7.67 -9.05 -10.19
N ASN A 135 8.47 -8.22 -9.53
CA ASN A 135 9.87 -7.95 -9.87
C ASN A 135 10.79 -8.61 -8.83
N ALA A 136 11.79 -9.36 -9.28
CA ALA A 136 12.83 -9.91 -8.41
C ALA A 136 13.97 -8.90 -8.27
N GLN A 137 14.35 -8.59 -7.04
CA GLN A 137 15.49 -7.74 -6.69
C GLN A 137 16.48 -8.58 -5.88
N ILE A 138 17.74 -8.54 -6.28
CA ILE A 138 18.83 -9.13 -5.51
C ILE A 138 19.19 -8.13 -4.41
N MET A 139 19.01 -8.51 -3.16
CA MET A 139 19.50 -7.72 -2.02
C MET A 139 20.93 -8.18 -1.73
N ASN A 140 21.88 -7.27 -1.91
CA ASN A 140 23.18 -7.39 -1.28
C ASN A 140 23.01 -6.86 0.15
N GLU A 141 23.32 -7.67 1.16
CA GLU A 141 23.43 -7.20 2.54
C GLU A 141 24.69 -6.31 2.60
N GLU A 142 24.50 -4.99 2.43
CA GLU A 142 25.53 -4.00 2.74
C GLU A 142 25.33 -3.58 4.21
N ASP A 143 26.39 -3.74 5.00
CA ASP A 143 26.43 -3.49 6.44
C ASP A 143 25.98 -2.07 6.80
N ASP A 144 24.92 -1.95 7.60
CA ASP A 144 24.55 -0.70 8.30
C ASP A 144 25.60 -0.41 9.39
N GLU A 145 26.78 0.12 9.01
CA GLU A 145 27.65 0.81 9.97
C GLU A 145 27.05 2.18 10.30
N SER A 146 26.42 2.22 11.47
CA SER A 146 26.09 3.42 12.21
C SER A 146 27.32 4.31 12.39
N SER A 147 27.43 5.40 11.63
CA SER A 147 28.31 6.51 11.98
C SER A 147 27.52 7.54 12.81
N SER A 148 27.28 7.19 14.07
CA SER A 148 27.08 8.20 15.11
C SER A 148 28.46 8.75 15.50
N SER A 149 28.71 10.04 15.28
CA SER A 149 29.80 10.73 15.97
C SER A 149 29.39 12.16 16.29
N SER A 150 29.01 12.36 17.54
CA SER A 150 28.85 13.66 18.21
C SER A 150 30.03 13.91 19.15
N SER A 151 30.29 15.22 19.36
CA SER A 151 31.09 15.94 20.38
C SER A 151 32.59 16.23 20.12
N GLU A 152 32.83 17.50 19.72
CA GLU A 152 33.66 18.54 20.36
C GLU A 152 35.05 18.21 20.94
N ASP A 153 36.10 18.91 20.46
CA ASP A 153 37.06 19.66 21.30
C ASP A 153 38.09 20.45 20.43
N GLU A 154 38.14 21.77 20.63
CA GLU A 154 39.10 22.75 20.07
C GLU A 154 40.44 22.76 20.83
N PRO A 155 41.55 23.23 20.22
CA PRO A 155 42.10 24.50 20.71
C PRO A 155 42.75 25.43 19.66
N ALA A 156 42.34 26.70 19.74
CA ALA A 156 43.10 27.96 19.79
C ALA A 156 44.34 28.21 18.90
N ASP A 157 44.28 29.42 18.31
CA ASP A 157 45.35 30.31 17.82
C ASP A 157 45.90 30.09 16.40
N ILE A 158 45.44 30.93 15.46
CA ILE A 158 46.28 31.95 14.78
C ILE A 158 45.39 32.94 14.01
N LEU A 159 45.65 34.22 14.32
CA LEU A 159 45.03 35.45 13.82
C LEU A 159 45.24 35.69 12.32
N TRP A 160 44.20 36.14 11.62
CA TRP A 160 44.29 37.29 10.69
C TRP A 160 42.92 37.98 10.55
N PRO A 161 42.85 39.32 10.53
CA PRO A 161 41.58 40.04 10.42
C PRO A 161 41.32 40.61 9.02
N THR A 162 40.05 41.01 8.85
CA THR A 162 39.44 42.00 7.92
C THR A 162 39.00 41.55 6.52
N HIS A 163 37.69 41.37 6.34
CA HIS A 163 36.77 42.34 5.73
C HIS A 163 35.43 41.67 5.36
N THR A 164 34.34 42.12 5.98
CA THR A 164 32.98 41.98 5.43
C THR A 164 32.76 43.02 4.33
N PRO A 165 31.95 42.68 3.33
CA PRO A 165 30.77 43.50 3.13
C PRO A 165 29.47 42.68 3.08
N VAL A 166 28.44 43.30 3.64
CA VAL A 166 27.02 42.95 3.55
C VAL A 166 26.50 43.22 2.13
N CYS A 167 25.64 42.34 1.61
CA CYS A 167 24.46 42.61 0.78
C CYS A 167 23.66 41.29 0.67
N PHE A 168 22.39 41.18 1.12
CA PHE A 168 21.16 41.60 0.43
C PHE A 168 21.12 41.01 -1.00
N ASP A 169 20.19 40.16 -1.44
CA ASP A 169 18.73 40.15 -1.29
C ASP A 169 18.14 38.79 -1.74
N GLN A 170 16.83 38.67 -1.51
CA GLN A 170 15.87 37.61 -1.79
C GLN A 170 15.85 37.05 -3.22
N ARG A 171 15.46 35.77 -3.34
CA ARG A 171 14.30 35.38 -4.16
C ARG A 171 13.81 33.95 -3.85
N LYS A 172 12.62 33.89 -3.25
CA LYS A 172 11.69 32.77 -3.37
C LYS A 172 11.14 32.78 -4.81
N THR A 173 11.05 31.64 -5.45
CA THR A 173 10.07 31.40 -6.51
C THR A 173 9.30 30.12 -6.18
N SER A 174 8.06 30.35 -5.75
CA SER A 174 7.06 29.33 -5.47
C SER A 174 6.57 28.72 -6.77
N SER A 175 6.48 27.39 -6.82
CA SER A 175 6.00 26.58 -7.94
C SER A 175 4.49 26.73 -8.24
N SER A 176 3.88 27.86 -7.86
CA SER A 176 2.43 28.08 -7.91
C SER A 176 1.93 28.88 -9.13
N GLU A 177 2.81 29.46 -9.96
CA GLU A 177 2.39 30.24 -11.15
C GLU A 177 2.44 29.46 -12.48
N LEU A 178 3.06 28.27 -12.51
CA LEU A 178 3.12 27.42 -13.71
C LEU A 178 1.84 26.59 -13.95
N ILE A 179 0.97 26.45 -12.94
CA ILE A 179 -0.24 25.63 -13.04
C ILE A 179 -1.45 26.45 -13.53
N GLN A 180 -1.42 27.78 -13.38
CA GLN A 180 -2.53 28.63 -13.77
C GLN A 180 -2.48 29.08 -15.24
N GLN A 181 -1.31 28.99 -15.89
CA GLN A 181 -1.17 29.28 -17.32
C GLN A 181 -1.51 28.08 -18.22
N GLN A 182 -1.47 26.85 -17.69
CA GLN A 182 -1.83 25.65 -18.47
C GLN A 182 -3.35 25.38 -18.50
N GLN A 183 -4.14 26.02 -17.64
CA GLN A 183 -5.60 25.85 -17.61
C GLN A 183 -6.39 26.79 -18.53
N GLN A 184 -5.75 27.75 -19.22
CA GLN A 184 -6.44 28.60 -20.21
C GLN A 184 -6.35 28.09 -21.65
N GLN A 185 -5.69 26.96 -21.93
CA GLN A 185 -5.52 26.44 -23.30
C GLN A 185 -6.44 25.28 -23.70
N ILE A 186 -7.38 24.84 -22.83
CA ILE A 186 -8.27 23.68 -23.10
C ILE A 186 -9.75 24.06 -23.36
N ILE A 187 -10.14 25.34 -23.31
CA ILE A 187 -11.55 25.76 -23.52
C ILE A 187 -11.86 26.22 -24.98
N LEU A 188 -10.96 26.02 -25.95
CA LEU A 188 -11.20 26.46 -27.34
C LEU A 188 -10.97 25.41 -28.44
N LEU A 189 -11.17 24.13 -28.14
CA LEU A 189 -11.42 23.07 -29.13
C LEU A 189 -12.47 22.10 -28.60
#